data_AF-A0A818PGP2-F1
#
_entry.id   AF-A0A818PGP2-F1
#
_cell.length_a   1.000
_cell.length_b   1.000
_cell.length_c   1.000
_cell.angle_alpha   90.00
_cell.angle_beta   90.00
_cell.angle_gamma   90.00
#
_symmetry.space_group_name_H-M   'P 1'
#
loop_
_entity.id
_entity.type
_entity.pdbx_description
1 polymer ?
#
loop_
_entity_poly.entity_id
_entity_poly.type
_entity_poly.pdbx_seq_one_letter_code
_entity_poly.pdbx_strand_id
1 'polypeptide(L)'
;DDAWMCTHCRRKENGTVKHLKIWTTPSVLIIHLKRFCQTKISNSKLTYPVQFPLDNLNIKRFLSTTKNLTDDGEDESVIDDEQDESIENQDERQYGLYDLFAVCNHRGSMSNGHYTGKRKK
;
A
#
# COMPACT_ATOMS: atom_id res chain seq x y z
N ASP A 1 -25.02 -5.03 -4.05
CA ASP A 1 -24.39 -6.24 -4.61
C ASP A 1 -23.02 -6.59 -4.03
N ASP A 2 -22.38 -5.72 -3.23
CA ASP A 2 -21.07 -6.03 -2.61
C ASP A 2 -21.15 -6.60 -1.18
N ALA A 3 -22.32 -7.08 -0.75
CA ALA A 3 -22.51 -7.61 0.60
C ALA A 3 -21.75 -8.95 0.77
N TRP A 4 -20.93 -9.05 1.82
CA TRP A 4 -20.19 -10.27 2.12
C TRP A 4 -21.10 -11.30 2.77
N MET A 5 -21.01 -12.56 2.34
CA MET A 5 -21.71 -13.68 2.98
C MET A 5 -20.88 -14.22 4.12
N CYS A 6 -21.37 -14.05 5.35
CA CYS A 6 -20.68 -14.55 6.52
C CYS A 6 -20.83 -16.07 6.65
N THR A 7 -19.71 -16.78 6.81
CA THR A 7 -19.67 -18.25 6.94
C THR A 7 -20.26 -18.76 8.25
N HIS A 8 -20.26 -17.92 9.31
CA HIS A 8 -20.81 -18.28 10.62
C HIS A 8 -22.32 -18.06 10.70
N CYS A 9 -22.80 -16.86 10.35
CA CYS A 9 -24.24 -16.54 10.45
C CYS A 9 -25.03 -16.91 9.19
N ARG A 10 -24.36 -17.25 8.07
CA ARG A 10 -24.94 -17.59 6.76
C ARG A 10 -25.89 -16.52 6.19
N ARG A 11 -25.65 -15.24 6.52
CA ARG A 11 -26.40 -14.09 6.01
C ARG A 11 -25.49 -13.13 5.26
N LYS A 12 -26.09 -12.33 4.38
CA LYS A 12 -25.43 -11.20 3.73
C LYS A 12 -25.29 -10.08 4.75
N GLU A 13 -24.06 -9.73 5.08
CA GLU A 13 -23.75 -8.61 5.97
C GLU A 13 -23.37 -7.39 5.13
N ASN A 14 -24.04 -6.28 5.43
CA ASN A 14 -23.69 -4.96 4.90
C ASN A 14 -22.77 -4.27 5.90
N GLY A 15 -21.75 -3.57 5.42
CA GLY A 15 -20.84 -2.81 6.30
C GLY A 15 -19.67 -3.60 6.89
N THR A 16 -19.34 -4.78 6.32
CA THR A 16 -18.10 -5.48 6.67
C THR A 16 -16.86 -4.67 6.26
N VAL A 17 -15.83 -4.65 7.10
CA VAL A 17 -14.56 -3.99 6.79
C VAL A 17 -13.62 -4.98 6.10
N LYS A 18 -13.18 -4.66 4.88
CA LYS A 18 -12.19 -5.44 4.14
C LYS A 18 -10.80 -4.81 4.29
N HIS A 19 -9.90 -5.54 4.91
CA HIS A 19 -8.49 -5.15 5.00
C HIS A 19 -7.68 -5.86 3.90
N LEU A 20 -6.76 -5.12 3.26
CA LEU A 20 -5.76 -5.65 2.35
C LEU A 20 -4.39 -5.37 2.96
N LYS A 21 -3.59 -6.41 3.17
CA LYS A 21 -2.22 -6.32 3.66
C LYS A 21 -1.25 -6.97 2.67
N ILE A 22 0.00 -6.55 2.70
CA ILE A 22 1.06 -7.13 1.86
C ILE A 22 1.65 -8.33 2.61
N TRP A 23 1.59 -9.54 2.04
CA TRP A 23 2.11 -10.73 2.72
C TRP A 23 3.64 -10.84 2.63
N THR A 24 4.19 -10.59 1.44
CA THR A 24 5.62 -10.70 1.14
C THR A 24 6.07 -9.50 0.31
N THR A 25 7.35 -9.14 0.42
CA THR A 25 7.89 -7.99 -0.31
C THR A 25 8.61 -8.43 -1.58
N PRO A 26 8.31 -7.82 -2.74
CA PRO A 26 8.98 -8.14 -4.00
C PRO A 26 10.35 -7.47 -4.11
N SER A 27 11.29 -8.03 -4.87
CA SER A 27 12.56 -7.34 -5.15
C SER A 27 12.38 -6.03 -5.94
N VAL A 28 11.29 -5.93 -6.71
CA VAL A 28 10.90 -4.72 -7.46
C VAL A 28 9.45 -4.41 -7.14
N LEU A 29 9.21 -3.30 -6.45
CA LEU A 29 7.87 -2.82 -6.11
C LEU A 29 7.37 -1.80 -7.16
N ILE A 30 6.16 -2.03 -7.67
CA ILE A 30 5.46 -1.10 -8.56
C ILE A 30 4.27 -0.50 -7.81
N ILE A 31 4.25 0.82 -7.68
CA ILE A 31 3.13 1.56 -7.08
C ILE A 31 2.38 2.30 -8.17
N HIS A 32 1.14 1.89 -8.43
CA HIS A 32 0.25 2.59 -9.35
C HIS A 32 -0.74 3.48 -8.59
N LEU A 33 -0.64 4.79 -8.81
CA LEU A 33 -1.60 5.76 -8.29
C LEU A 33 -2.87 5.76 -9.16
N LYS A 34 -4.01 5.34 -8.61
CA LYS A 34 -5.31 5.33 -9.30
C LYS A 34 -5.83 6.75 -9.50
N ARG A 35 -5.29 7.47 -10.50
CA ARG A 35 -5.60 8.87 -10.76
C ARG A 35 -6.80 9.10 -11.66
N PHE A 36 -7.30 8.07 -12.36
CA PHE A 36 -8.43 8.22 -13.26
C PHE A 36 -9.71 7.73 -12.59
N CYS A 37 -10.74 8.57 -12.68
CA CYS A 37 -12.09 8.23 -12.25
C CYS A 37 -13.01 8.33 -13.46
N GLN A 38 -13.62 7.20 -13.81
CA GLN A 38 -14.61 7.09 -14.86
C GLN A 38 -15.96 6.81 -14.23
N THR A 39 -16.93 7.67 -14.53
CA THR A 39 -18.34 7.46 -14.20
C THR A 39 -19.12 7.30 -15.51
N LYS A 40 -20.41 7.00 -15.40
CA LYS A 40 -21.29 6.90 -16.59
C LYS A 40 -21.36 8.20 -17.40
N ILE A 41 -21.08 9.34 -16.75
CA ILE A 41 -21.35 10.69 -17.30
C ILE A 41 -20.05 11.47 -17.51
N SER A 42 -18.99 11.17 -16.76
CA SER A 42 -17.76 11.97 -16.77
C SER A 42 -16.51 11.11 -16.61
N ASN A 43 -15.42 11.56 -17.22
CA ASN A 43 -14.08 11.07 -16.94
C ASN A 43 -13.26 12.20 -16.35
N SER A 44 -12.55 11.93 -15.26
CA SER A 44 -11.69 12.92 -14.61
C SER A 44 -10.34 12.33 -14.22
N LYS A 45 -9.35 13.20 -14.05
CA LYS A 45 -8.01 12.85 -13.59
C LYS A 45 -7.68 13.65 -12.33
N LEU A 46 -7.29 12.95 -11.26
CA LEU A 46 -6.76 13.53 -10.04
C LEU A 46 -5.35 14.07 -10.31
N THR A 47 -5.24 15.40 -10.36
CA THR A 47 -3.99 16.14 -10.62
C THR A 47 -3.22 16.49 -9.36
N TYR A 48 -3.77 16.20 -8.17
CA TYR A 48 -3.13 16.53 -6.89
C TYR A 48 -1.73 15.89 -6.80
N PRO A 49 -0.69 16.67 -6.42
CA PRO A 49 0.67 16.16 -6.29
C PRO A 49 0.74 15.13 -5.16
N VAL A 50 1.44 14.02 -5.39
CA VAL A 50 1.74 13.03 -4.35
C VAL A 50 3.23 13.12 -4.09
N GLN A 51 3.61 13.42 -2.86
CA GLN A 51 4.99 13.38 -2.42
C GLN A 51 5.37 11.93 -2.16
N PHE A 52 6.55 11.53 -2.64
CA PHE A 52 7.09 10.19 -2.43
C PHE A 52 8.60 10.30 -2.19
N PRO A 53 9.17 9.45 -1.33
CA PRO A 53 10.61 9.46 -1.06
C PRO A 53 11.38 8.94 -2.28
N LEU A 54 12.61 9.42 -2.46
CA LEU A 54 13.53 8.93 -3.49
C LEU A 54 14.35 7.74 -3.03
N ASP A 55 14.54 7.60 -1.72
CA ASP A 55 15.35 6.59 -1.06
C ASP A 55 14.61 6.11 0.19
N ASN A 56 14.87 4.87 0.61
CA ASN A 56 14.40 4.30 1.87
C ASN A 56 12.87 4.39 2.09
N LEU A 57 12.07 4.16 1.04
CA LEU A 57 10.64 3.95 1.21
C LEU A 57 10.41 2.71 2.09
N ASN A 58 9.98 2.92 3.33
CA ASN A 58 9.69 1.86 4.27
C ASN A 58 8.23 1.41 4.15
N ILE A 59 8.01 0.18 3.70
CA ILE A 59 6.67 -0.42 3.59
C ILE A 59 6.35 -1.40 4.73
N LYS A 60 7.23 -1.58 5.72
CA LYS A 60 7.10 -2.60 6.78
C LYS A 60 5.75 -2.52 7.50
N ARG A 61 5.26 -1.30 7.76
CA ARG A 61 3.94 -1.06 8.39
C ARG A 61 2.75 -1.61 7.60
N PHE A 62 2.89 -1.82 6.28
CA PHE A 62 1.83 -2.37 5.43
C PHE A 62 1.93 -3.90 5.27
N LEU A 63 2.97 -4.51 5.83
CA LEU A 63 3.13 -5.96 5.81
C LEU A 63 2.16 -6.63 6.77
N SER A 64 1.75 -7.84 6.41
CA SER A 64 1.04 -8.72 7.32
C SER A 64 2.03 -9.23 8.34
N THR A 65 2.04 -8.64 9.53
CA THR A 65 2.86 -9.14 10.62
C THR A 65 2.35 -10.54 11.00
N THR A 66 3.20 -11.56 10.86
CA THR A 66 3.03 -12.83 11.56
C THR A 66 3.48 -12.66 13.01
N LYS A 67 2.90 -11.69 13.73
CA LYS A 67 2.92 -11.79 15.19
C LYS A 67 1.92 -12.91 15.48
N ASN A 68 2.41 -14.00 16.08
CA ASN A 68 1.54 -15.01 16.65
C ASN A 68 0.45 -14.26 17.44
N LEU A 69 -0.80 -14.44 17.04
CA LEU A 69 -1.95 -13.84 17.69
C LEU A 69 -1.95 -14.37 19.14
N THR A 70 -1.37 -13.61 20.07
CA THR A 70 -1.83 -13.65 21.45
C THR A 70 -3.16 -12.91 21.44
N ASP A 71 -4.21 -13.70 21.59
CA ASP A 71 -5.62 -13.33 21.62
C ASP A 71 -5.91 -12.46 22.84
N ASP A 72 -5.47 -11.20 22.85
CA ASP A 72 -5.89 -10.23 23.85
C ASP A 72 -5.97 -8.87 23.18
N GLY A 73 -7.20 -8.41 22.93
CA GLY A 73 -7.49 -7.16 22.24
C GLY A 73 -7.03 -5.96 23.04
N GLU A 74 -5.86 -5.43 22.71
CA GLU A 74 -5.46 -4.08 23.09
C GLU A 74 -5.01 -3.29 21.85
N ASP A 75 -5.54 -2.08 21.78
CA ASP A 75 -5.30 -1.04 20.80
C ASP A 75 -3.81 -0.64 20.83
N GLU A 76 -2.99 -1.24 19.95
CA GLU A 76 -1.59 -0.86 19.81
C GLU A 76 -1.48 0.39 18.94
N SER A 77 -1.59 1.50 19.66
CA SER A 77 -0.98 2.80 19.39
C SER A 77 0.35 2.70 18.65
N VAL A 78 0.55 3.69 17.78
CA VAL A 78 1.84 4.28 17.38
C VAL A 78 3.04 3.69 18.13
N ILE A 79 3.74 2.73 17.51
CA ILE A 79 5.11 2.43 17.92
C ILE A 79 5.95 3.59 17.37
N ASP A 80 6.02 4.64 18.18
CA ASP A 80 7.17 5.55 18.17
C ASP A 80 8.43 4.72 18.45
N ASP A 81 9.52 5.14 17.81
CA ASP A 81 10.87 4.64 18.03
C ASP A 81 11.14 4.37 19.51
N GLU A 82 11.49 3.12 19.87
CA GLU A 82 12.65 2.79 20.73
C GLU A 82 12.77 1.28 21.02
N GLN A 83 13.92 0.74 20.59
CA GLN A 83 14.71 -0.34 21.21
C GLN A 83 14.01 -1.67 21.58
N ASP A 84 14.13 -2.65 20.69
CA ASP A 84 14.35 -4.04 21.12
C ASP A 84 15.60 -4.58 20.40
N GLU A 85 16.73 -4.54 21.11
CA GLU A 85 18.03 -5.06 20.68
C GLU A 85 18.19 -6.55 21.02
N SER A 86 17.34 -7.42 20.49
CA SER A 86 17.54 -8.86 20.68
C SER A 86 17.37 -9.70 19.40
N ILE A 87 18.51 -9.83 18.69
CA ILE A 87 18.82 -10.77 17.60
C ILE A 87 18.05 -10.53 16.29
N GLU A 88 18.36 -9.44 15.59
CA GLU A 88 17.95 -9.27 14.19
C GLU A 88 19.10 -9.64 13.23
N ASN A 89 18.89 -10.68 12.42
CA ASN A 89 19.71 -10.90 11.23
C ASN A 89 19.70 -9.62 10.39
N GLN A 90 20.87 -9.11 10.01
CA GLN A 90 21.00 -7.85 9.27
C GLN A 90 20.15 -7.80 7.98
N ASP A 91 19.88 -8.96 7.38
CA ASP A 91 19.03 -9.11 6.20
C ASP A 91 17.55 -8.74 6.45
N GLU A 92 17.00 -8.97 7.65
CA GLU A 92 15.61 -8.60 7.95
C GLU A 92 15.44 -7.08 8.13
N ARG A 93 16.51 -6.38 8.53
CA ARG A 93 16.49 -4.92 8.67
C ARG A 93 16.26 -4.21 7.34
N GLN A 94 16.70 -4.81 6.23
CA GLN A 94 16.60 -4.21 4.90
C GLN A 94 15.35 -4.65 4.12
N TYR A 95 14.66 -5.71 4.55
CA TYR A 95 13.44 -6.19 3.90
C TYR A 95 12.32 -5.13 3.98
N GLY A 96 11.67 -4.83 2.86
CA GLY A 96 10.63 -3.80 2.82
C GLY A 96 11.13 -2.35 2.77
N LEU A 97 12.42 -2.11 2.54
CA LEU A 97 12.97 -0.81 2.15
C LEU A 97 13.16 -0.73 0.63
N TYR A 98 12.79 0.39 0.02
CA TYR A 98 12.89 0.59 -1.43
C TYR A 98 13.45 1.95 -1.80
N ASP A 99 14.39 1.96 -2.75
CA ASP A 99 14.81 3.17 -3.43
C ASP A 99 14.07 3.33 -4.76
N LEU A 100 13.67 4.57 -5.06
CA LEU A 100 12.99 4.88 -6.30
C LEU A 100 14.00 4.88 -7.44
N PHE A 101 13.85 3.95 -8.40
CA PHE A 101 14.71 3.94 -9.58
C PHE A 101 14.04 4.53 -10.84
N ALA A 102 12.71 4.55 -10.92
CA ALA A 102 12.00 5.10 -12.08
C ALA A 102 10.57 5.59 -11.77
N VAL A 103 10.08 6.52 -12.61
CA VAL A 103 8.71 7.05 -12.56
C VAL A 103 8.12 7.13 -13.97
N CYS A 104 6.89 6.63 -14.13
CA CYS A 104 6.06 6.88 -15.31
C CYS A 104 5.11 8.06 -15.02
N ASN A 105 5.23 9.14 -15.80
CA ASN A 105 4.43 10.34 -15.64
C ASN A 105 3.41 10.44 -16.76
N HIS A 106 2.16 10.74 -16.40
CA HIS A 106 1.10 11.02 -17.37
C HIS A 106 0.72 12.51 -17.35
N ARG A 107 0.64 13.17 -18.50
CA ARG A 107 0.12 14.53 -18.70
C ARG A 107 -1.10 14.51 -19.61
N GLY A 108 -2.03 15.44 -19.42
CA GLY A 108 -3.30 15.46 -20.16
C GLY A 108 -4.42 14.65 -19.49
N SER A 109 -5.49 14.41 -20.25
CA SER A 109 -6.72 13.75 -19.81
C SER A 109 -6.67 12.23 -20.03
N MET A 110 -7.72 11.51 -19.63
CA MET A 110 -7.82 10.07 -19.85
C MET A 110 -7.87 9.69 -21.33
N SER A 111 -8.46 10.54 -22.18
CA SER A 111 -8.66 10.28 -23.61
C SER A 111 -7.59 10.91 -24.50
N ASN A 112 -6.89 11.94 -24.01
CA ASN A 112 -5.83 12.59 -24.75
C ASN A 112 -4.71 13.00 -23.79
N GLY A 113 -3.68 12.16 -23.73
CA GLY A 113 -2.58 12.34 -22.81
C GLY A 113 -1.27 11.79 -23.34
N HIS A 114 -0.20 12.08 -22.61
CA HIS A 114 1.16 11.74 -22.99
C HIS A 114 1.91 11.15 -21.79
N TYR A 115 2.58 10.03 -22.02
CA TYR A 115 3.36 9.32 -21.01
C TYR A 115 4.85 9.57 -21.21
N THR A 116 5.56 9.83 -20.11
CA THR A 116 7.02 10.01 -20.10
C THR A 116 7.66 9.20 -18.98
N GLY A 117 8.81 8.59 -19.25
CA GLY A 117 9.62 7.89 -18.25
C GLY A 117 10.73 8.77 -17.70
N LYS A 118 10.96 8.71 -16.39
CA LYS A 118 12.15 9.27 -15.75
C LYS A 118 12.83 8.16 -14.96
N ARG A 119 14.16 8.08 -15.07
CA ARG A 119 14.99 7.17 -14.26
C ARG A 119 15.81 8.01 -13.29
N LYS A 120 15.94 7.57 -12.04
CA LYS A 120 16.89 8.15 -11.09
C LYS A 120 18.30 7.80 -11.59
N LYS A 121 19.16 8.83 -11.72
CA LYS A 121 20.54 8.64 -12.20
C LYS A 121 21.37 7.95 -11.15
#